data_AF-A0A7V1BX53-F1
#
_entry.id   AF-A0A7V1BX53-F1
#
_cell.length_a   1.000
_cell.length_b   1.000
_cell.length_c   1.000
_cell.angle_alpha   90.00
_cell.angle_beta   90.00
_cell.angle_gamma   90.00
#
_symmetry.space_group_name_H-M   'P 1'
#
loop_
_entity.id
_entity.type
_entity.pdbx_description
1 polymer ?
#
loop_
_entity_poly.entity_id
_entity_poly.type
_entity_poly.pdbx_seq_one_letter_code
_entity_poly.pdbx_strand_id
1 'polypeptide(L)'
;VKKWLKKNESRIRLFYLPGYSPELNPDEMLNQDVKSNAVGRRRAYHQDELVSNLRSYLRSRQKKPYIVRNYFNEEHVRYAAV
;
A
#
# COMPACT_ATOMS: atom_id res chain seq x y z
N VAL A 1 15.54 13.99 5.61
CA VAL A 1 14.41 13.94 4.65
C VAL A 1 14.22 15.23 3.86
N LYS A 2 13.97 16.41 4.48
CA LYS A 2 13.70 17.68 3.76
C LYS A 2 14.69 18.05 2.65
N LYS A 3 16.00 17.93 2.91
CA LYS A 3 17.06 18.17 1.90
C LYS A 3 16.94 17.23 0.68
N TRP A 4 16.61 15.96 0.92
CA TRP A 4 16.44 14.97 -0.14
C TRP A 4 15.17 15.24 -0.95
N LEU A 5 14.06 15.61 -0.32
CA LEU A 5 12.83 16.02 -1.01
C LEU A 5 13.10 17.21 -1.94
N LYS A 6 13.77 18.25 -1.44
CA LYS A 6 14.14 19.43 -2.24
C LYS A 6 14.99 19.05 -3.46
N LYS A 7 15.96 18.14 -3.29
CA LYS A 7 16.80 17.67 -4.40
C LYS A 7 16.01 16.93 -5.49
N ASN A 8 14.84 16.36 -5.17
CA ASN A 8 14.07 15.50 -6.07
C ASN A 8 12.71 16.09 -6.48
N GLU A 9 12.45 17.37 -6.19
CA GLU A 9 11.13 18.01 -6.41
C GLU A 9 10.62 17.94 -7.87
N SER A 10 11.53 17.84 -8.85
CA SER A 10 11.19 17.66 -10.27
C SER A 10 10.72 16.25 -10.62
N ARG A 11 10.95 15.27 -9.75
CA ARG A 11 10.66 13.84 -9.97
C ARG A 11 9.57 13.30 -9.07
N ILE A 12 9.36 13.91 -7.91
CA ILE A 12 8.40 13.44 -6.91
C ILE A 12 7.55 14.60 -6.40
N ARG A 13 6.27 14.33 -6.21
CA ARG A 13 5.32 15.24 -5.55
C ARG A 13 4.99 14.68 -4.17
N LEU A 14 5.00 15.54 -3.17
CA LEU A 14 4.61 15.19 -1.81
C LEU A 14 3.16 15.61 -1.54
N PHE A 15 2.38 14.69 -0.99
CA PHE A 15 1.02 14.93 -0.50
C PHE A 15 1.03 14.78 1.01
N TYR A 16 0.44 15.74 1.71
CA TYR A 16 0.31 15.71 3.17
C TYR A 16 -1.12 15.31 3.53
N LEU A 17 -1.24 14.31 4.38
CA LEU A 17 -2.51 13.90 4.97
C LEU A 17 -2.70 14.58 6.33
N PRO A 18 -3.94 14.89 6.73
CA PRO A 18 -4.25 15.22 8.10
C PRO A 18 -3.78 14.12 9.06
N GLY A 19 -3.35 14.52 10.26
CA GLY A 19 -3.01 13.55 11.30
C GLY A 19 -4.24 12.74 11.70
N TYR A 20 -4.04 11.47 12.07
CA TYR A 20 -5.09 10.54 12.50
C TYR A 20 -6.19 10.26 11.46
N SER A 21 -5.92 10.45 10.17
CA SER A 21 -6.82 10.13 9.07
C SER A 21 -6.34 8.93 8.22
N PRO A 22 -6.33 7.69 8.76
CA PRO A 22 -5.93 6.51 8.00
C PRO A 22 -6.84 6.22 6.80
N GLU A 23 -8.11 6.60 6.86
CA GLU A 23 -9.09 6.47 5.76
C GLU A 23 -8.67 7.24 4.51
N LEU A 24 -7.87 8.30 4.65
CA LEU A 24 -7.36 9.06 3.53
C LEU A 24 -6.08 8.45 2.94
N ASN A 25 -5.52 7.39 3.51
CA ASN A 25 -4.28 6.79 3.01
C ASN A 25 -4.59 5.62 2.05
N PRO A 26 -4.30 5.73 0.74
CA PRO A 26 -4.53 4.63 -0.23
C PRO A 26 -3.76 3.35 0.13
N ASP A 27 -2.65 3.45 0.87
CA ASP A 27 -1.90 2.28 1.32
C ASP A 27 -2.73 1.39 2.27
N GLU A 28 -3.74 1.93 2.96
CA GLU A 28 -4.59 1.13 3.84
C GLU A 28 -5.43 0.12 3.06
N MET A 29 -5.77 0.39 1.80
CA MET A 29 -6.45 -0.58 0.93
C MET A 29 -5.57 -1.80 0.65
N LEU A 30 -4.28 -1.56 0.38
CA LEU A 30 -3.30 -2.63 0.23
C LEU A 30 -3.08 -3.36 1.56
N ASN A 31 -2.97 -2.63 2.67
CA ASN A 31 -2.77 -3.22 3.99
C ASN A 31 -3.91 -4.15 4.38
N GLN A 32 -5.16 -3.74 4.15
CA GLN A 32 -6.33 -4.57 4.38
C GLN A 32 -6.28 -5.83 3.50
N ASP A 33 -6.03 -5.68 2.21
CA ASP A 33 -5.94 -6.80 1.28
C ASP A 33 -4.86 -7.83 1.71
N VAL A 34 -3.68 -7.35 2.07
CA VAL A 34 -2.56 -8.17 2.54
C VAL A 34 -2.89 -8.86 3.87
N LYS A 35 -3.45 -8.13 4.84
CA LYS A 35 -3.81 -8.70 6.16
C LYS A 35 -4.88 -9.79 6.00
N SER A 36 -5.90 -9.57 5.19
CA SER A 36 -6.99 -10.53 4.98
C SER A 36 -6.57 -11.75 4.17
N ASN A 37 -5.72 -11.59 3.15
CA ASN A 37 -5.48 -12.64 2.17
C ASN A 37 -4.08 -13.29 2.24
N ALA A 38 -3.06 -12.55 2.68
CA ALA A 38 -1.70 -13.09 2.83
C ALA A 38 -1.47 -13.64 4.25
N VAL A 39 -1.86 -12.88 5.28
CA VAL A 39 -1.56 -13.20 6.68
C VAL A 39 -2.72 -13.93 7.36
N GLY A 40 -3.96 -13.51 7.11
CA GLY A 40 -5.15 -14.07 7.74
C GLY A 40 -5.48 -15.51 7.34
N ARG A 41 -5.03 -15.94 6.15
CA ARG A 41 -5.28 -17.30 5.63
C ARG A 41 -4.24 -18.34 6.08
N ARG A 42 -3.02 -17.91 6.38
CA ARG A 42 -1.91 -18.76 6.81
C ARG A 42 -1.09 -18.01 7.85
N ARG A 43 -1.29 -18.38 9.11
CA ARG A 43 -0.51 -17.84 10.21
C ARG A 43 0.93 -18.35 10.08
N ALA A 44 1.87 -17.44 9.86
CA ALA A 44 3.29 -17.76 9.85
C ALA A 44 3.76 -18.11 11.27
N TYR A 45 4.64 -19.11 11.38
CA TYR A 45 5.25 -19.51 12.64
C TYR A 45 6.44 -18.62 13.02
N HIS A 46 7.18 -18.13 12.03
CA HIS A 46 8.37 -17.30 12.20
C HIS A 46 8.39 -16.10 11.24
N GLN A 47 9.23 -15.11 11.54
CA GLN A 47 9.33 -13.88 10.77
C GLN A 47 9.71 -14.13 9.30
N ASP A 48 10.63 -15.06 9.02
CA ASP A 48 11.08 -15.35 7.65
C ASP A 48 9.95 -15.90 6.79
N GLU A 49 9.10 -16.76 7.37
CA GLU A 49 7.92 -17.29 6.71
C GLU A 49 6.91 -16.18 6.43
N LEU A 50 6.67 -15.29 7.39
CA LEU A 50 5.80 -14.12 7.20
C LEU A 50 6.30 -13.26 6.04
N VAL A 51 7.60 -12.94 6.00
CA VAL A 51 8.20 -12.15 4.93
C VAL A 51 8.08 -12.86 3.57
N SER A 52 8.30 -14.16 3.52
CA SER A 52 8.16 -14.97 2.29
C SER A 52 6.72 -14.96 1.76
N ASN A 53 5.75 -15.15 2.65
CA ASN A 53 4.33 -15.13 2.33
C ASN A 53 3.90 -13.74 1.81
N LEU A 54 4.30 -12.67 2.50
CA LEU A 54 4.03 -11.29 2.09
C LEU A 54 4.62 -10.98 0.71
N ARG A 55 5.89 -11.32 0.47
CA ARG A 55 6.55 -11.10 -0.83
C ARG A 55 5.85 -11.85 -1.96
N SER A 56 5.51 -13.11 -1.73
CA SER A 56 4.83 -13.95 -2.73
C SER A 56 3.46 -13.38 -3.08
N TYR A 57 2.73 -12.93 -2.07
CA TYR A 57 1.42 -12.29 -2.25
C TYR A 57 1.51 -10.96 -3.01
N LEU A 58 2.41 -10.06 -2.60
CA LEU A 58 2.61 -8.77 -3.27
C LEU A 58 3.05 -8.94 -4.73
N ARG A 59 3.92 -9.92 -5.03
CA ARG A 59 4.29 -10.26 -6.41
C ARG A 59 3.08 -10.75 -7.23
N SER A 60 2.13 -11.46 -6.61
CA SER A 60 0.89 -11.85 -7.27
C SER A 60 0.01 -10.63 -7.58
N ARG A 61 -0.10 -9.67 -6.66
CA ARG A 61 -0.83 -8.41 -6.87
C ARG A 61 -0.20 -7.54 -7.96
N GLN A 62 1.13 -7.47 -8.03
CA GLN A 62 1.84 -6.78 -9.12
C GLN A 62 1.47 -7.33 -10.51
N LYS A 63 1.23 -8.64 -10.63
CA LYS A 63 0.78 -9.28 -11.88
C LYS A 63 -0.72 -9.06 -12.18
N LYS A 64 -1.48 -8.46 -11.26
CA LYS A 64 -2.92 -8.22 -11.37
C LYS A 64 -3.22 -6.73 -11.18
N PRO A 65 -2.81 -5.86 -12.13
CA PRO A 65 -2.91 -4.42 -12.00
C PRO A 65 -4.35 -3.92 -11.82
N TYR A 66 -5.35 -4.65 -12.34
CA TYR A 66 -6.77 -4.32 -12.14
C TYR A 66 -7.18 -4.32 -10.66
N ILE A 67 -6.57 -5.17 -9.83
CA ILE A 67 -6.84 -5.19 -8.38
C ILE A 67 -6.24 -3.97 -7.71
N VAL A 68 -5.00 -3.62 -8.08
CA VAL A 68 -4.32 -2.43 -7.55
C VAL A 68 -5.07 -1.16 -7.93
N ARG A 69 -5.53 -1.05 -9.19
CA ARG A 69 -6.38 0.06 -9.63
C ARG A 69 -7.67 0.15 -8.82
N ASN A 70 -8.27 -1.00 -8.50
CA ASN A 70 -9.52 -1.03 -7.75
C ASN A 70 -9.38 -0.49 -6.32
N TYR A 71 -8.19 -0.48 -5.72
CA TYR A 71 -7.95 0.14 -4.42
C TYR A 71 -8.29 1.64 -4.43
N PHE A 72 -8.06 2.31 -5.56
CA PHE A 72 -8.32 3.75 -5.70
C PHE A 72 -9.80 4.08 -5.99
N ASN A 73 -10.69 3.09 -6.07
CA ASN A 73 -12.13 3.31 -6.24
C ASN A 73 -12.86 3.56 -4.90
N GLU A 74 -12.22 3.23 -3.77
CA GLU A 74 -12.75 3.53 -2.43
C GLU A 74 -12.91 5.05 -2.27
N GLU A 75 -13.98 5.45 -1.58
CA GLU A 75 -14.48 6.83 -1.56
C GLU A 75 -13.46 7.82 -1.02
N HIS A 76 -12.82 7.51 0.10
CA HIS A 76 -11.91 8.41 0.80
C HIS A 76 -10.55 8.55 0.12
N VAL A 77 -10.12 7.55 -0.63
CA VAL A 77 -8.80 7.56 -1.32
C VAL A 77 -8.88 7.87 -2.81
N ARG A 78 -10.08 8.15 -3.34
CA ARG A 78 -10.29 8.44 -4.78
C ARG A 78 -9.48 9.62 -5.29
N TYR A 79 -9.12 10.56 -4.41
CA TYR A 79 -8.25 11.69 -4.75
C TYR A 79 -6.86 11.25 -5.28
N ALA A 80 -6.42 10.02 -4.97
CA ALA A 80 -5.14 9.46 -5.39
C ALA A 80 -5.22 8.65 -6.71
N ALA A 81 -6.39 8.58 -7.36
CA ALA A 81 -6.60 7.84 -8.61
C ALA A 81 -6.06 8.54 -9.88
N VAL A 82 -5.24 9.59 -9.72
CA VAL A 82 -4.81 10.53 -10.77
C VAL A 82 -3.72 9.97 -11.68
#